data_AF-A0A7J2JMT2-F1
#
_entry.id   AF-A0A7J2JMT2-F1
#
_cell.length_a   1.000
_cell.length_b   1.000
_cell.length_c   1.000
_cell.angle_alpha   90.00
_cell.angle_beta   90.00
_cell.angle_gamma   90.00
#
_symmetry.space_group_name_H-M   'P 1'
#
loop_
_entity.id
_entity.type
_entity.pdbx_description
1 polymer ?
#
loop_
_entity_poly.entity_id
_entity_poly.type
_entity_poly.pdbx_seq_one_letter_code
_entity_poly.pdbx_strand_id
1 'polypeptide(L)'
;MSIKEILRILFAVLTGSLLYIVLILIPIIGPLITGLIAGWIAKSKPRIGFFIGVISGIIGFLFLIFIAFPTWNLNLNFFVWWIFLIWNLIAFLFTGVGAILGSMMSTTADFFSKFDRSERRKKEDIYVHEPETPIFVVCPNCGMSNPEDKGYCSSCGTPLRRG
;
A
#
# COMPACT_ATOMS: atom_id res chain seq x y z
N MET A 1 -18.40 3.30 10.50
CA MET A 1 -17.59 3.06 9.28
C MET A 1 -17.62 4.33 8.46
N SER A 2 -16.47 4.81 7.95
CA SER A 2 -16.44 6.05 7.16
C SER A 2 -16.96 5.81 5.73
N ILE A 3 -17.57 6.80 5.08
CA ILE A 3 -18.01 6.71 3.67
C ILE A 3 -16.86 6.26 2.75
N LYS A 4 -15.64 6.78 2.99
CA LYS A 4 -14.45 6.41 2.21
C LYS A 4 -14.02 4.95 2.40
N GLU A 5 -14.38 4.35 3.54
CA GLU A 5 -14.10 2.94 3.84
C GLU A 5 -15.12 2.05 3.14
N ILE A 6 -16.40 2.42 3.20
CA ILE A 6 -17.48 1.72 2.48
C ILE A 6 -17.21 1.71 0.97
N LEU A 7 -16.84 2.86 0.39
CA LEU A 7 -16.55 2.94 -1.05
C LEU A 7 -15.39 2.02 -1.47
N ARG A 8 -14.34 1.92 -0.64
CA ARG A 8 -13.21 1.00 -0.89
C ARG A 8 -13.62 -0.45 -0.81
N ILE A 9 -14.47 -0.81 0.16
CA ILE A 9 -15.00 -2.17 0.28
C ILE A 9 -15.87 -2.51 -0.93
N LEU A 10 -16.75 -1.61 -1.36
CA LEU A 10 -17.58 -1.81 -2.56
C LEU A 10 -16.71 -2.01 -3.80
N PHE A 11 -15.68 -1.17 -3.99
CA PHE A 11 -14.74 -1.30 -5.10
C PHE A 11 -13.97 -2.62 -5.05
N ALA A 12 -13.56 -3.07 -3.85
CA ALA A 12 -12.90 -4.35 -3.64
C ALA A 12 -13.81 -5.53 -4.01
N VAL A 13 -15.08 -5.50 -3.60
CA VAL A 13 -16.08 -6.53 -3.93
C VAL A 13 -16.31 -6.59 -5.43
N LEU A 14 -16.54 -5.45 -6.08
CA LEU A 14 -16.71 -5.35 -7.55
C LEU A 14 -15.50 -5.92 -8.30
N THR A 15 -14.30 -5.48 -7.93
CA THR A 15 -13.04 -5.92 -8.53
C THR A 15 -12.86 -7.43 -8.36
N GLY A 16 -13.07 -7.93 -7.14
CA GLY A 16 -12.98 -9.36 -6.86
C GLY A 16 -14.03 -10.18 -7.62
N SER A 17 -15.27 -9.69 -7.76
CA SER A 17 -16.32 -10.40 -8.49
C SER A 17 -15.96 -10.54 -9.96
N LEU A 18 -15.38 -9.51 -10.56
CA LEU A 18 -14.90 -9.54 -11.93
C LEU A 18 -13.72 -10.52 -12.11
N LEU A 19 -12.77 -10.49 -11.18
CA LEU A 19 -11.64 -11.43 -11.14
C LEU A 19 -12.10 -12.88 -10.98
N TYR A 20 -13.12 -13.12 -10.15
CA TYR A 20 -13.70 -14.45 -9.94
C TYR A 20 -14.16 -15.07 -11.24
N ILE A 21 -14.87 -14.31 -12.08
CA ILE A 21 -15.40 -14.78 -13.38
C ILE A 21 -14.27 -15.33 -14.27
N VAL A 22 -13.12 -14.65 -14.28
CA VAL A 22 -11.98 -15.01 -15.14
C VAL A 22 -11.15 -16.13 -14.52
N LEU A 23 -10.93 -16.10 -13.20
CA LEU A 23 -9.99 -16.98 -12.52
C LEU A 23 -10.60 -18.30 -12.04
N ILE A 24 -11.92 -18.46 -12.05
CA ILE A 24 -12.59 -19.69 -11.58
C ILE A 24 -12.20 -20.95 -12.39
N LEU A 25 -11.69 -20.78 -13.62
CA LEU A 25 -11.21 -21.89 -14.45
C LEU A 25 -10.03 -22.63 -13.81
N ILE A 26 -9.23 -21.95 -12.99
CA ILE A 26 -8.10 -22.54 -12.29
C ILE A 26 -8.56 -22.92 -10.88
N PRO A 27 -8.75 -24.22 -10.57
CA PRO A 27 -9.17 -24.64 -9.25
C PRO A 27 -8.22 -24.13 -8.17
N ILE A 28 -8.79 -23.72 -7.04
CA ILE A 28 -8.08 -23.32 -5.81
C ILE A 28 -7.26 -22.03 -5.97
N ILE A 29 -6.28 -22.02 -6.87
CA ILE A 29 -5.34 -20.90 -7.10
C ILE A 29 -6.09 -19.65 -7.57
N GLY A 30 -7.00 -19.79 -8.54
CA GLY A 30 -7.78 -18.67 -9.05
C GLY A 30 -8.62 -17.99 -7.96
N PRO A 31 -9.50 -18.74 -7.26
CA PRO A 31 -10.25 -18.21 -6.13
C PRO A 31 -9.38 -17.60 -5.03
N LEU A 32 -8.24 -18.22 -4.70
CA LEU A 32 -7.29 -17.69 -3.72
C LEU A 32 -6.72 -16.32 -4.13
N ILE A 33 -6.29 -16.16 -5.39
CA ILE A 33 -5.76 -14.91 -5.94
C ILE A 33 -6.85 -13.83 -5.95
N THR A 34 -8.06 -14.17 -6.41
CA THR A 34 -9.21 -13.27 -6.38
C THR A 34 -9.45 -12.74 -4.98
N GLY A 35 -9.46 -13.64 -4.00
CA GLY A 35 -9.55 -13.29 -2.58
C GLY A 35 -8.45 -12.34 -2.15
N LEU A 36 -7.19 -12.70 -2.44
CA LEU A 36 -6.02 -11.92 -2.05
C LEU A 36 -6.06 -10.48 -2.57
N ILE A 37 -6.41 -10.29 -3.83
CA ILE A 37 -6.54 -8.97 -4.44
C ILE A 37 -7.69 -8.18 -3.80
N ALA A 38 -8.87 -8.80 -3.65
CA ALA A 38 -10.03 -8.15 -3.03
C ALA A 38 -9.72 -7.74 -1.58
N GLY A 39 -9.10 -8.62 -0.79
CA GLY A 39 -8.69 -8.33 0.59
C GLY A 39 -7.63 -7.23 0.69
N TRP A 40 -6.67 -7.19 -0.24
CA TRP A 40 -5.62 -6.18 -0.29
C TRP A 40 -6.18 -4.78 -0.58
N ILE A 41 -7.11 -4.69 -1.54
CA ILE A 41 -7.76 -3.43 -1.94
C ILE A 41 -8.66 -2.90 -0.82
N ALA A 42 -9.39 -3.78 -0.12
CA ALA A 42 -10.32 -3.39 0.93
C ALA A 42 -9.64 -2.69 2.12
N LYS A 43 -8.36 -3.02 2.40
CA LYS A 43 -7.61 -2.54 3.59
C LYS A 43 -8.41 -2.69 4.90
N SER A 44 -9.16 -3.77 5.03
CA SER A 44 -10.05 -4.03 6.16
C SER A 44 -9.41 -4.96 7.19
N LYS A 45 -10.06 -5.12 8.36
CA LYS A 45 -9.67 -6.14 9.34
C LYS A 45 -9.80 -7.56 8.75
N PRO A 46 -8.99 -8.55 9.17
CA PRO A 46 -9.01 -9.91 8.60
C PRO A 46 -10.37 -10.61 8.73
N ARG A 47 -11.08 -10.42 9.85
CA ARG A 47 -12.44 -10.96 10.03
C ARG A 47 -13.43 -10.41 8.99
N ILE A 48 -13.29 -9.14 8.62
CA ILE A 48 -14.14 -8.49 7.61
C ILE A 48 -13.68 -8.92 6.20
N GLY A 49 -12.37 -9.05 6.00
CA GLY A 49 -11.76 -9.53 4.75
C GLY A 49 -12.33 -10.87 4.30
N PHE A 50 -12.52 -11.83 5.22
CA PHE A 50 -13.16 -13.11 4.89
C PHE A 50 -14.53 -12.92 4.23
N PHE A 51 -15.42 -12.12 4.83
CA PHE A 51 -16.75 -11.86 4.29
C PHE A 51 -16.69 -11.12 2.95
N ILE A 52 -15.75 -10.19 2.78
CA ILE A 52 -15.54 -9.50 1.49
C ILE A 52 -15.20 -10.51 0.40
N GLY A 53 -14.27 -11.45 0.68
CA GLY A 53 -13.91 -12.51 -0.27
C GLY A 53 -15.07 -13.43 -0.61
N VAL A 54 -15.82 -13.89 0.41
CA VAL A 54 -16.98 -14.78 0.18
C VAL A 54 -18.08 -14.08 -0.61
N ILE A 55 -18.44 -12.84 -0.25
CA ILE A 55 -19.47 -12.06 -0.96
C ILE A 55 -19.05 -11.80 -2.40
N SER A 56 -17.78 -11.47 -2.62
CA SER A 56 -17.22 -11.27 -3.96
C SER A 56 -17.32 -12.54 -4.82
N GLY A 57 -16.97 -13.70 -4.26
CA GLY A 57 -17.14 -14.99 -4.94
C GLY A 57 -18.60 -15.30 -5.27
N ILE A 58 -19.53 -15.08 -4.34
CA ILE A 58 -20.96 -15.32 -4.56
C ILE A 58 -21.49 -14.42 -5.68
N ILE A 59 -21.19 -13.12 -5.65
CA ILE A 59 -21.64 -12.18 -6.68
C ILE A 59 -21.04 -12.55 -8.05
N GLY A 60 -19.75 -12.87 -8.09
CA GLY A 60 -19.10 -13.32 -9.33
C GLY A 60 -19.72 -14.60 -9.89
N PHE A 61 -20.05 -15.57 -9.03
CA PHE A 61 -20.71 -16.81 -9.43
C PHE A 61 -22.15 -16.60 -9.92
N LEU A 62 -22.92 -15.73 -9.25
CA LEU A 62 -24.27 -15.38 -9.71
C LEU A 62 -24.23 -14.73 -11.10
N PHE A 63 -23.24 -13.87 -11.35
CA PHE A 63 -23.04 -13.26 -12.66
C PHE A 63 -22.60 -14.27 -13.72
N LEU A 64 -21.74 -15.22 -13.36
CA LEU A 64 -21.37 -16.36 -14.22
C LEU A 64 -22.59 -17.19 -14.60
N ILE A 65 -23.43 -17.56 -13.63
CA ILE A 65 -24.69 -18.27 -13.90
C ILE A 65 -25.54 -17.44 -14.84
N PHE A 66 -25.73 -16.14 -14.59
CA PHE A 66 -26.54 -15.29 -15.45
C PHE A 66 -26.08 -15.27 -16.91
N ILE A 67 -24.77 -15.24 -17.16
CA ILE A 67 -24.19 -15.28 -18.52
C ILE A 67 -24.30 -16.67 -19.13
N ALA A 68 -24.00 -17.70 -18.35
CA ALA A 68 -23.82 -19.05 -18.84
C ALA A 68 -25.15 -19.80 -19.00
N PHE A 69 -26.12 -19.55 -18.11
CA PHE A 69 -27.41 -20.25 -18.02
C PHE A 69 -28.21 -20.30 -19.34
N PRO A 70 -28.30 -19.22 -20.17
CA PRO A 70 -29.00 -19.28 -21.45
C PRO A 70 -28.39 -20.24 -22.47
N THR A 71 -27.10 -20.56 -22.33
CA THR A 71 -26.35 -21.43 -23.26
C THR A 71 -26.23 -22.87 -22.78
N TRP A 72 -26.59 -23.13 -21.52
CA TRP A 72 -26.39 -24.44 -20.91
C TRP A 72 -27.60 -25.33 -21.19
N ASN A 73 -27.39 -26.35 -22.02
CA ASN A 73 -28.33 -27.45 -22.15
C ASN A 73 -28.35 -28.24 -20.82
N LEU A 74 -29.37 -28.03 -19.99
CA LEU A 74 -29.46 -28.51 -18.59
C LEU A 74 -29.61 -30.04 -18.46
N ASN A 75 -29.42 -30.80 -19.53
CA ASN A 75 -29.48 -32.27 -19.54
C ASN A 75 -28.20 -32.91 -18.97
N LEU A 76 -27.69 -32.35 -17.88
CA LEU A 76 -26.52 -32.84 -17.15
C LEU A 76 -26.96 -33.82 -16.06
N ASN A 77 -26.28 -34.97 -16.00
CA ASN A 77 -26.50 -35.97 -14.96
C ASN A 77 -26.35 -35.33 -13.57
N PHE A 78 -27.17 -35.79 -12.61
CA PHE A 78 -27.14 -35.36 -11.20
C PHE A 78 -25.71 -35.28 -10.63
N PHE A 79 -24.86 -36.23 -10.97
CA PHE A 79 -23.46 -36.28 -10.55
C PHE A 79 -22.62 -35.06 -10.99
N VAL A 80 -22.82 -34.56 -12.21
CA VAL A 80 -22.07 -33.41 -12.75
C VAL A 80 -22.47 -32.11 -12.04
N TRP A 81 -23.76 -31.96 -11.74
CA TRP A 81 -24.26 -30.84 -10.93
C TRP A 81 -23.63 -30.82 -9.54
N TRP A 82 -23.47 -31.98 -8.91
CA TRP A 82 -22.79 -32.09 -7.61
C TRP A 82 -21.32 -31.70 -7.68
N ILE A 83 -20.59 -32.14 -8.70
CA ILE A 83 -19.18 -31.74 -8.91
C ILE A 83 -19.08 -30.22 -9.07
N PHE A 84 -19.94 -29.63 -9.92
CA PHE A 84 -19.95 -28.20 -10.14
C PHE A 84 -20.27 -27.42 -8.85
N LEU A 85 -21.23 -27.89 -8.05
CA LEU A 85 -21.60 -27.27 -6.79
C LEU A 85 -20.44 -27.35 -5.77
N ILE A 86 -19.80 -28.51 -5.63
CA ILE A 86 -18.66 -28.70 -4.72
C ILE A 86 -17.48 -27.82 -5.14
N TRP A 87 -17.18 -27.75 -6.45
CA TRP A 87 -16.11 -26.88 -6.98
C TRP A 87 -16.31 -25.43 -6.58
N ASN A 88 -17.53 -24.90 -6.75
CA ASN A 88 -17.84 -23.51 -6.42
C ASN A 88 -17.87 -23.28 -4.90
N LEU A 89 -18.36 -24.23 -4.11
CA LEU A 89 -18.34 -24.15 -2.65
C LEU A 89 -16.91 -24.06 -2.11
N ILE A 90 -16.01 -24.90 -2.63
CA ILE A 90 -14.57 -24.85 -2.30
C ILE A 90 -13.99 -23.50 -2.73
N ALA A 91 -14.32 -23.02 -3.93
CA ALA A 91 -13.86 -21.72 -4.43
C ALA A 91 -14.26 -20.56 -3.51
N PHE A 92 -15.48 -20.53 -2.96
CA PHE A 92 -15.89 -19.47 -2.04
C PHE A 92 -15.06 -19.46 -0.75
N LEU A 93 -14.76 -20.63 -0.19
CA LEU A 93 -13.90 -20.75 0.98
C LEU A 93 -12.48 -20.25 0.68
N PHE A 94 -11.89 -20.66 -0.44
CA PHE A 94 -10.55 -20.21 -0.84
C PHE A 94 -10.49 -18.72 -1.15
N THR A 95 -11.56 -18.15 -1.73
CA THR A 95 -11.67 -16.69 -1.92
C THR A 95 -11.72 -15.95 -0.58
N GLY A 96 -12.46 -16.48 0.40
CA GLY A 96 -12.47 -15.96 1.76
C GLY A 96 -11.09 -16.01 2.43
N VAL A 97 -10.39 -17.15 2.34
CA VAL A 97 -9.04 -17.33 2.90
C VAL A 97 -8.04 -16.39 2.21
N GLY A 98 -8.09 -16.30 0.88
CA GLY A 98 -7.28 -15.35 0.12
C GLY A 98 -7.48 -13.92 0.60
N ALA A 99 -8.73 -13.51 0.85
CA ALA A 99 -9.04 -12.16 1.30
C ALA A 99 -8.54 -11.86 2.72
N ILE A 100 -8.50 -12.86 3.60
CA ILE A 100 -7.79 -12.72 4.89
C ILE A 100 -6.32 -12.41 4.64
N LEU A 101 -5.64 -13.22 3.83
CA LEU A 101 -4.22 -13.03 3.53
C LEU A 101 -3.94 -11.67 2.88
N GLY A 102 -4.76 -11.26 1.92
CA GLY A 102 -4.68 -9.95 1.28
C GLY A 102 -4.82 -8.78 2.27
N SER A 103 -5.78 -8.89 3.20
CA SER A 103 -5.98 -7.88 4.23
C SER A 103 -4.77 -7.76 5.19
N MET A 104 -4.14 -8.89 5.52
CA MET A 104 -2.91 -8.92 6.32
C MET A 104 -1.75 -8.29 5.55
N MET A 105 -1.59 -8.62 4.27
CA MET A 105 -0.52 -8.10 3.41
C MET A 105 -0.63 -6.58 3.21
N SER A 106 -1.84 -6.03 3.16
CA SER A 106 -2.04 -4.56 3.11
C SER A 106 -1.46 -3.86 4.34
N THR A 107 -1.57 -4.49 5.52
CA THR A 107 -1.08 -3.95 6.78
C THR A 107 0.45 -4.00 6.82
N THR A 108 1.04 -5.10 6.35
CA THR A 108 2.49 -5.26 6.23
C THR A 108 3.09 -4.24 5.26
N ALA A 109 2.47 -4.02 4.09
CA ALA A 109 2.93 -3.02 3.12
C ALA A 109 2.85 -1.58 3.67
N ASP A 110 1.79 -1.26 4.42
CA ASP A 110 1.64 0.06 5.05
C ASP A 110 2.68 0.27 6.17
N PHE A 111 3.14 -0.79 6.85
CA PHE A 111 4.24 -0.70 7.83
C PHE A 111 5.58 -0.38 7.16
N PHE A 112 5.93 -1.10 6.10
CA PHE A 112 7.19 -0.86 5.37
C PHE A 112 7.24 0.52 4.72
N SER A 113 6.12 1.02 4.18
CA SER A 113 6.08 2.38 3.60
C SER A 113 6.26 3.48 4.66
N LYS A 114 5.86 3.25 5.93
CA LYS A 114 6.14 4.17 7.04
C LYS A 114 7.62 4.14 7.43
N PHE A 115 8.24 2.97 7.44
CA PHE A 115 9.67 2.84 7.72
C PHE A 115 10.50 3.62 6.69
N ASP A 116 10.24 3.40 5.40
CA ASP A 116 10.88 4.14 4.31
C ASP A 116 10.66 5.66 4.40
N ARG A 117 9.45 6.09 4.79
CA ARG A 117 9.16 7.51 5.02
C ARG A 117 9.96 8.08 6.20
N SER A 118 10.15 7.31 7.27
CA SER A 118 10.92 7.75 8.44
C SER A 118 12.41 7.90 8.14
N GLU A 119 12.96 6.97 7.35
CA GLU A 119 14.33 7.01 6.85
C GLU A 119 14.57 8.26 5.99
N ARG A 120 13.65 8.55 5.06
CA ARG A 120 13.71 9.73 4.20
C ARG A 120 13.71 11.04 4.99
N ARG A 121 12.81 11.18 5.96
CA ARG A 121 12.73 12.39 6.80
C ARG A 121 14.04 12.64 7.54
N LYS A 122 14.63 11.60 8.15
CA LYS A 122 15.93 11.71 8.83
C LYS A 122 17.04 12.19 7.90
N LYS A 123 17.05 11.71 6.65
CA LYS A 123 18.02 12.15 5.64
C LYS A 123 17.81 13.61 5.23
N GLU A 124 16.56 14.04 5.08
CA GLU A 124 16.22 15.42 4.75
C GLU A 124 16.66 16.40 5.86
N ASP A 125 16.43 16.04 7.13
CA ASP A 125 16.85 16.84 8.29
C ASP A 125 18.40 16.95 8.41
N ILE A 126 19.15 15.96 7.91
CA ILE A 126 20.63 15.96 7.94
C ILE A 126 21.24 16.90 6.89
N TYR A 127 20.56 17.14 5.76
CA TYR A 127 21.12 17.90 4.64
C TYR A 127 20.89 19.42 4.74
N VAL A 128 20.16 19.90 5.75
CA VAL A 128 19.82 21.32 5.89
C VAL A 128 20.82 22.11 6.75
N HIS A 129 21.86 21.47 7.30
CA HIS A 129 22.92 22.20 8.02
C HIS A 129 24.15 22.40 7.13
N GLU A 130 24.12 23.45 6.31
CA GLU A 130 25.35 24.03 5.75
C GLU A 130 26.20 24.51 6.94
N PRO A 131 27.43 24.03 7.14
CA PRO A 131 28.29 24.60 8.16
C PRO A 131 28.64 26.03 7.75
N GLU A 132 28.21 27.01 8.52
CA GLU A 132 28.71 28.39 8.39
C GLU A 132 30.23 28.33 8.55
N THR A 133 30.98 28.38 7.44
CA THR A 133 32.42 28.53 7.50
C THR A 133 32.69 29.94 8.03
N PRO A 134 33.24 30.11 9.25
CA PRO A 134 33.52 31.44 9.76
C PRO A 134 34.50 32.12 8.80
N ILE A 135 34.09 33.23 8.21
CA ILE A 135 34.96 34.02 7.32
C ILE A 135 35.93 34.78 8.22
N PHE A 136 37.22 34.62 7.94
CA PHE A 136 38.28 35.30 8.68
C PHE A 136 38.83 36.48 7.86
N VAL A 137 39.02 37.61 8.53
CA VAL A 137 39.71 38.80 8.01
C VAL A 137 41.12 38.87 8.57
N VAL A 138 42.10 39.15 7.72
CA VAL A 138 43.50 39.32 8.12
C VAL A 138 43.76 40.79 8.44
N CYS A 139 44.35 41.06 9.61
CA CYS A 139 44.68 42.42 10.02
C CYS A 139 45.78 43.03 9.13
N PRO A 140 45.60 44.23 8.55
CA PRO A 140 46.61 44.86 7.70
C PRO A 140 47.82 45.40 8.47
N ASN A 141 47.72 45.55 9.80
CA ASN A 141 48.78 46.12 10.63
C ASN A 141 49.71 45.06 11.22
N CYS A 142 49.16 43.96 11.77
CA CYS A 142 49.96 42.91 12.42
C CYS A 142 49.86 41.53 11.77
N GLY A 143 49.03 41.35 10.73
CA GLY A 143 48.88 40.08 10.03
C GLY A 143 48.03 39.01 10.75
N MET A 144 47.42 39.32 11.91
CA MET A 144 46.59 38.36 12.64
C MET A 144 45.23 38.11 11.96
N SER A 145 44.84 36.84 11.83
CA SER A 145 43.50 36.41 11.43
C SER A 145 42.48 36.64 12.54
N ASN A 146 41.40 37.35 12.23
CA ASN A 146 40.30 37.65 13.14
C ASN A 146 38.98 37.23 12.47
N PRO A 147 37.93 36.87 13.24
CA PRO A 147 36.58 36.69 12.68
C PRO A 147 36.11 37.98 12.00
N GLU A 148 35.37 37.88 10.90
CA GLU A 148 34.84 39.05 10.15
C GLU A 148 33.94 39.96 11.00
N ASP A 149 33.32 39.41 12.05
CA ASP A 149 32.43 40.15 12.95
C ASP A 149 33.18 41.09 13.90
N LYS A 150 34.51 40.94 14.03
CA LYS A 150 35.31 41.78 14.92
C LYS A 150 35.59 43.14 14.28
N GLY A 151 35.15 44.21 14.94
CA GLY A 151 35.46 45.58 14.53
C GLY A 151 36.94 45.97 14.66
N TYR A 152 37.68 45.32 15.56
CA TYR A 152 39.09 45.62 15.87
C TYR A 152 39.93 44.35 15.98
N CYS A 153 41.21 44.47 15.65
CA CYS A 153 42.18 43.39 15.75
C CYS A 153 42.40 42.98 17.20
N SER A 154 42.26 41.69 17.50
CA SER A 154 42.45 41.14 18.85
C SER A 154 43.88 41.25 19.37
N SER A 155 44.86 41.48 18.49
CA SER A 155 46.28 41.55 18.85
C SER A 155 46.84 42.96 18.91
N CYS A 156 46.48 43.84 17.97
CA CYS A 156 47.07 45.18 17.89
C CYS A 156 46.05 46.32 18.02
N GLY A 157 44.76 46.02 18.16
CA GLY A 157 43.70 47.02 18.32
C GLY A 157 43.36 47.82 17.06
N THR A 158 43.99 47.53 15.91
CA THR A 158 43.68 48.23 14.64
C THR A 158 42.27 47.89 14.14
N PRO A 159 41.47 48.86 13.69
CA PRO A 159 40.14 48.60 13.12
C PRO A 159 40.24 47.72 11.87
N LEU A 160 39.39 46.69 11.79
CA LEU A 160 39.38 45.68 10.72
C LEU A 160 38.37 46.01 9.61
N ARG A 161 37.36 46.84 9.90
CA ARG A 161 36.47 47.43 8.89
C ARG A 161 36.90 48.87 8.63
N ARG A 162 37.31 49.17 7.41
CA ARG A 162 37.19 50.53 6.88
C ARG A 162 35.71 50.74 6.60
N GLY A 163 35.14 51.81 7.14
CA GLY A 163 33.72 52.16 6.98
C GLY A 163 33.28 52.17 5.53
#